data_AF-A0A7S2R3Q7-F1
#
_entry.id   AF-A0A7S2R3Q7-F1
#
_cell.length_a   1.000
_cell.length_b   1.000
_cell.length_c   1.000
_cell.angle_alpha   90.00
_cell.angle_beta   90.00
_cell.angle_gamma   90.00
#
_symmetry.space_group_name_H-M   'P 1'
#
loop_
_entity.id
_entity.type
_entity.pdbx_description
1 polymer ?
#
loop_
_entity_poly.entity_id
_entity_poly.type
_entity_poly.pdbx_seq_one_letter_code
_entity_poly.pdbx_strand_id
1 'polypeptide(L)'
;WDRAVDYWKSLKTDEGAVFDKTVVIDAKDIAPTVTWGTSPQDAIPIDGTVPRIDEEGHDDARKAAVARSLEYIGLEGGAPIEGTPIQKVFIGSCTNGRIEDIREVAAIAMGRKVQE
;
A
#
# COMPACT_ATOMS: atom_id res chain seq x y z
N TRP A 1 12.99 27.07 16.46
CA TRP A 1 12.11 25.89 16.38
C TRP A 1 10.67 26.31 16.59
N ASP A 2 10.31 26.80 17.79
CA ASP A 2 8.91 27.09 18.15
C ASP A 2 8.19 28.04 17.17
N ARG A 3 8.83 29.16 16.79
CA ARG A 3 8.29 30.10 15.79
C ARG A 3 7.96 29.44 14.43
N ALA A 4 8.74 28.45 14.00
CA ALA A 4 8.50 27.75 12.74
C ALA A 4 7.32 26.76 12.89
N VAL A 5 7.24 26.07 14.02
CA VAL A 5 6.11 25.21 14.37
C VAL A 5 4.81 26.01 14.44
N ASP A 6 4.83 27.19 15.07
CA ASP A 6 3.66 28.09 15.16
C ASP A 6 3.18 28.52 13.77
N TYR A 7 4.12 28.89 12.89
CA TYR A 7 3.81 29.22 11.50
C TYR A 7 3.22 28.02 10.75
N TRP A 8 3.82 26.83 10.82
CA TRP A 8 3.30 25.64 10.12
C TRP A 8 1.91 25.24 10.61
N LYS A 9 1.64 25.37 11.91
CA LYS A 9 0.29 25.13 12.48
C LYS A 9 -0.76 26.12 11.97
N SER A 10 -0.36 27.29 11.48
CA SER A 10 -1.27 28.26 10.86
C SER A 10 -1.65 27.91 9.42
N LEU A 11 -0.92 27.00 8.75
CA LEU A 11 -1.22 26.57 7.39
C LEU A 11 -2.44 25.63 7.40
N LYS A 12 -3.58 26.11 6.91
CA LYS A 12 -4.83 25.36 6.80
C LYS A 12 -5.63 25.83 5.58
N THR A 13 -6.59 25.01 5.16
CA THR A 13 -7.57 25.40 4.14
C THR A 13 -8.37 26.62 4.60
N ASP A 14 -8.67 27.52 3.67
CA ASP A 14 -9.51 28.69 3.92
C ASP A 14 -10.94 28.28 4.33
N GLU A 15 -11.55 29.09 5.18
CA GLU A 15 -12.94 28.90 5.59
C GLU A 15 -13.87 29.03 4.37
N GLY A 16 -14.74 28.04 4.17
CA GLY A 16 -15.68 28.03 3.03
C GLY A 16 -15.07 27.59 1.69
N ALA A 17 -13.83 27.07 1.67
CA ALA A 17 -13.26 26.49 0.46
C ALA A 17 -14.16 25.37 -0.10
N VAL A 18 -14.40 25.41 -1.40
CA VAL A 18 -15.24 24.44 -2.13
C VAL A 18 -14.35 23.50 -2.92
N PHE A 19 -14.57 22.19 -2.78
CA PHE A 19 -13.90 21.15 -3.55
C PHE A 19 -14.90 20.53 -4.54
N ASP A 20 -14.49 20.28 -5.78
CA ASP A 20 -15.34 19.62 -6.80
C ASP A 20 -15.80 18.23 -6.35
N LYS A 21 -14.98 17.56 -5.54
CA LYS A 21 -15.27 16.26 -4.95
C LYS A 21 -14.60 16.14 -3.59
N THR A 22 -15.33 15.63 -2.61
CA THR A 22 -14.81 15.28 -1.29
C THR A 22 -14.98 13.79 -1.06
N VAL A 23 -13.91 13.11 -0.65
CA VAL A 23 -13.92 11.71 -0.23
C VAL A 23 -13.35 11.66 1.18
N VAL A 24 -14.12 11.12 2.12
CA VAL A 24 -13.70 10.97 3.52
C VAL A 24 -13.36 9.49 3.75
N ILE A 25 -12.15 9.24 4.22
CA ILE A 25 -11.66 7.90 4.54
C ILE A 25 -11.22 7.94 6.00
N ASP A 26 -11.80 7.07 6.83
CA ASP A 26 -11.36 6.93 8.22
C ASP A 26 -10.09 6.08 8.25
N ALA A 27 -8.99 6.65 8.74
CA ALA A 27 -7.69 5.99 8.74
C ALA A 27 -7.68 4.69 9.56
N LYS A 28 -8.56 4.56 10.57
CA LYS A 28 -8.64 3.36 11.41
C LYS A 28 -9.24 2.16 10.67
N ASP A 29 -9.98 2.41 9.58
CA ASP A 29 -10.63 1.39 8.77
C ASP A 29 -9.69 0.88 7.66
N ILE A 30 -8.50 1.48 7.51
CA ILE A 30 -7.49 1.08 6.53
C ILE A 30 -6.59 -0.01 7.13
N ALA A 31 -6.78 -1.24 6.70
CA ALA A 31 -5.87 -2.34 7.03
C ALA A 31 -4.48 -2.14 6.40
N PRO A 32 -3.41 -2.73 6.97
CA PRO A 32 -2.13 -2.82 6.30
C PRO A 32 -2.32 -3.42 4.90
N THR A 33 -1.78 -2.74 3.88
CA THR A 33 -2.10 -3.01 2.48
C THR A 33 -0.82 -3.34 1.71
N VAL A 34 -0.95 -4.25 0.75
CA VAL A 34 0.10 -4.62 -0.20
C VAL A 34 -0.38 -4.44 -1.63
N THR A 35 0.50 -3.93 -2.48
CA THR A 35 0.30 -3.93 -3.93
C THR A 35 0.88 -5.23 -4.49
N TRP A 36 0.06 -6.03 -5.16
CA TRP A 36 0.40 -7.37 -5.61
C TRP A 36 0.63 -7.47 -7.12
N GLY A 37 0.11 -6.52 -7.91
CA GLY A 37 0.08 -6.58 -9.37
C GLY A 37 1.16 -5.76 -10.07
N THR A 38 0.88 -5.38 -11.32
CA THR A 38 1.78 -4.58 -12.17
C THR A 38 1.45 -3.09 -12.17
N SER A 39 0.40 -2.69 -11.44
CA SER A 39 -0.02 -1.30 -11.25
C SER A 39 -0.14 -0.96 -9.76
N PRO A 40 0.19 0.28 -9.34
CA PRO A 40 -0.02 0.72 -7.96
C PRO A 40 -1.46 0.57 -7.44
N GLN A 41 -2.44 0.54 -8.34
CA GLN A 41 -3.85 0.36 -7.98
C GLN A 41 -4.22 -1.08 -7.62
N ASP A 42 -3.38 -2.06 -7.96
CA ASP A 42 -3.61 -3.47 -7.65
C ASP A 42 -3.22 -3.75 -6.19
N ALA A 43 -4.02 -3.20 -5.28
CA ALA A 43 -3.78 -3.22 -3.85
C ALA A 43 -4.86 -4.02 -3.12
N ILE A 44 -4.43 -4.81 -2.13
CA ILE A 44 -5.31 -5.59 -1.24
C ILE A 44 -4.82 -5.49 0.20
N PRO A 45 -5.73 -5.65 1.19
CA PRO A 45 -5.32 -5.87 2.58
C PRO A 45 -4.35 -7.05 2.71
N ILE A 46 -3.44 -7.00 3.68
CA ILE A 46 -2.47 -8.07 3.93
C ILE A 46 -3.14 -9.41 4.29
N ASP A 47 -4.33 -9.34 4.89
CA ASP A 47 -5.19 -10.47 5.23
C ASP A 47 -6.19 -10.83 4.10
N GLY A 48 -6.06 -10.18 2.94
CA GLY A 48 -6.90 -10.42 1.77
C GLY A 48 -6.42 -11.55 0.85
N THR A 49 -7.21 -11.81 -0.18
CA THR A 49 -6.90 -12.78 -1.24
C THR A 49 -6.54 -12.08 -2.55
N VAL A 50 -5.64 -12.68 -3.32
CA VAL A 50 -5.29 -12.24 -4.67
C VAL A 50 -6.56 -12.26 -5.54
N PRO A 51 -6.91 -11.18 -6.25
CA PRO A 51 -8.09 -11.13 -7.12
C PRO A 51 -8.12 -12.21 -8.18
N ARG A 52 -9.33 -12.70 -8.49
CA ARG A 52 -9.52 -13.69 -9.55
C ARG A 52 -9.83 -13.01 -10.88
N ILE A 53 -9.50 -13.69 -11.99
CA ILE A 53 -9.87 -13.20 -13.33
C ILE A 53 -11.40 -13.18 -13.48
N ASP A 54 -12.10 -14.18 -12.93
CA ASP A 54 -13.55 -14.36 -13.02
C ASP A 54 -14.32 -13.70 -11.86
N GLU A 55 -13.68 -12.81 -11.10
CA GLU A 55 -14.31 -12.11 -9.98
C GLU A 55 -15.48 -11.22 -10.42
N GLU A 56 -16.53 -11.20 -9.60
CA GLU A 56 -17.76 -10.46 -9.89
C GLU A 56 -17.48 -8.94 -9.94
N GLY A 57 -18.05 -8.26 -10.94
CA GLY A 57 -17.85 -6.82 -11.13
C GLY A 57 -16.64 -6.44 -12.00
N HIS A 58 -15.78 -7.39 -12.39
CA HIS A 58 -14.74 -7.12 -13.37
C HIS A 58 -15.31 -6.99 -14.79
N ASP A 59 -15.05 -5.86 -15.44
CA ASP A 59 -15.23 -5.69 -16.89
C ASP A 59 -14.11 -6.39 -17.68
N ASP A 60 -14.24 -6.48 -19.01
CA ASP A 60 -13.28 -7.20 -19.84
C ASP A 60 -11.86 -6.61 -19.76
N ALA A 61 -11.75 -5.28 -19.58
CA ALA A 61 -10.47 -4.60 -19.43
C ALA A 61 -9.80 -4.99 -18.11
N ARG A 62 -10.55 -5.03 -17.00
CA ARG A 62 -10.08 -5.44 -15.69
C ARG A 62 -9.70 -6.91 -15.68
N LYS A 63 -10.50 -7.79 -16.28
CA LYS A 63 -10.16 -9.22 -16.43
C LYS A 63 -8.83 -9.41 -17.14
N ALA A 64 -8.63 -8.71 -18.26
CA ALA A 64 -7.37 -8.76 -18.99
C ALA A 64 -6.19 -8.20 -18.19
N ALA A 65 -6.39 -7.15 -17.39
CA ALA A 65 -5.36 -6.59 -16.52
C ALA A 65 -4.97 -7.52 -15.36
N VAL A 66 -5.96 -8.16 -14.71
CA VAL A 66 -5.75 -9.17 -13.68
C VAL A 66 -4.99 -10.36 -14.26
N ALA A 67 -5.43 -10.89 -15.41
CA ALA A 67 -4.77 -12.00 -16.07
C ALA A 67 -3.28 -11.73 -16.34
N ARG A 68 -2.96 -10.56 -16.90
CA ARG A 68 -1.55 -10.14 -17.13
C ARG A 68 -0.75 -10.00 -15.84
N SER A 69 -1.36 -9.45 -14.78
CA SER A 69 -0.66 -9.28 -13.50
C SER A 69 -0.39 -10.63 -12.82
N LEU A 70 -1.35 -11.56 -12.83
CA LEU A 70 -1.17 -12.91 -12.30
C LEU A 70 -0.08 -13.65 -13.07
N GLU A 71 -0.10 -13.58 -14.40
CA GLU A 71 0.93 -14.19 -15.26
C GLU A 71 2.32 -13.61 -15.00
N TYR A 72 2.43 -12.28 -14.91
CA TYR A 72 3.71 -11.60 -14.73
C TYR A 72 4.31 -11.81 -13.34
N ILE A 73 3.49 -11.72 -12.29
CA ILE A 73 3.96 -11.83 -10.90
C ILE A 73 4.10 -13.31 -10.50
N GLY A 74 3.34 -14.21 -11.13
CA GLY A 74 3.32 -15.63 -10.80
C GLY A 74 2.47 -15.95 -9.57
N LEU A 75 1.40 -15.16 -9.33
CA LEU A 75 0.44 -15.41 -8.25
C LEU A 75 -0.77 -16.17 -8.75
N GLU A 76 -1.38 -16.94 -7.86
CA GLU A 76 -2.63 -17.67 -8.13
C GLU A 76 -3.84 -16.86 -7.63
N GLY A 77 -4.83 -16.65 -8.51
CA GLY A 77 -6.05 -15.94 -8.16
C GLY A 77 -6.88 -16.71 -7.11
N GLY A 78 -7.31 -16.02 -6.07
CA GLY A 78 -8.06 -16.55 -4.93
C GLY A 78 -7.19 -17.07 -3.79
N ALA A 79 -5.86 -17.15 -3.97
CA ALA A 79 -4.96 -17.50 -2.88
C ALA A 79 -4.81 -16.33 -1.87
N PRO A 80 -4.63 -16.60 -0.57
CA PRO A 80 -4.22 -15.57 0.38
C PRO A 80 -2.91 -14.91 -0.05
N ILE A 81 -2.79 -13.58 0.13
CA ILE A 81 -1.52 -12.90 -0.14
C ILE A 81 -0.49 -13.15 0.97
N GLU A 82 -0.97 -13.26 2.21
CA GLU A 82 -0.17 -13.68 3.35
C GLU A 82 0.40 -15.09 3.11
N GLY A 83 1.68 -15.28 3.45
CA GLY A 83 2.38 -16.54 3.23
C GLY A 83 3.06 -16.68 1.87
N THR A 84 2.86 -15.71 0.96
CA THR A 84 3.60 -15.66 -0.31
C THR A 84 5.11 -15.64 -0.05
N PRO A 85 5.91 -16.57 -0.62
CA PRO A 85 7.35 -16.59 -0.42
C PRO A 85 8.03 -15.32 -0.91
N ILE A 86 8.83 -14.70 -0.04
CA ILE A 86 9.57 -13.48 -0.35
C ILE A 86 10.99 -13.86 -0.74
N GLN A 87 11.39 -13.50 -1.97
CA GLN A 87 12.75 -13.77 -2.46
C GLN A 87 13.71 -12.61 -2.18
N LYS A 88 13.20 -11.38 -2.26
CA LYS A 88 13.98 -10.15 -2.09
C LYS A 88 13.13 -9.11 -1.39
N VAL A 89 13.78 -8.35 -0.51
CA VAL A 89 13.18 -7.21 0.17
C VAL A 89 14.09 -6.00 -0.06
N PHE A 90 13.49 -4.91 -0.53
CA PHE A 90 14.13 -3.61 -0.61
C PHE A 90 13.42 -2.68 0.37
N ILE A 91 14.18 -2.07 1.27
CA ILE A 91 13.66 -1.10 2.24
C ILE A 91 14.18 0.28 1.85
N GLY A 92 13.28 1.24 1.84
CA GLY A 92 13.57 2.61 1.44
C GLY A 92 13.03 2.95 0.06
N SER A 93 12.83 4.24 -0.16
CA SER A 93 12.57 4.90 -1.44
C SER A 93 12.49 6.41 -1.16
N CYS A 94 12.22 7.24 -2.17
CA CYS A 94 11.86 8.65 -1.91
C CYS A 94 10.56 8.78 -1.10
N THR A 95 9.67 7.78 -1.16
CA THR A 95 8.41 7.75 -0.42
C THR A 95 8.58 7.28 1.02
N ASN A 96 9.41 6.25 1.26
CA ASN A 96 9.55 5.56 2.55
C ASN A 96 11.00 5.41 3.01
N GLY A 97 11.79 6.47 2.86
CA GLY A 97 13.21 6.51 3.24
C GLY A 97 13.54 7.47 4.38
N ARG A 98 12.54 7.91 5.17
CA ARG A 98 12.77 8.85 6.28
C ARG A 98 13.46 8.11 7.43
N ILE A 99 14.12 8.86 8.30
CA ILE A 99 14.83 8.27 9.45
C ILE A 99 13.86 7.54 10.39
N GLU A 100 12.63 8.02 10.51
CA GLU A 100 11.57 7.36 11.27
C GLU A 100 11.21 6.00 10.66
N ASP A 101 11.04 5.91 9.34
CA ASP A 101 10.73 4.65 8.64
C ASP A 101 11.82 3.60 8.88
N ILE A 102 13.09 3.99 8.78
CA ILE A 102 14.23 3.08 8.96
C ILE A 102 14.35 2.62 10.43
N ARG A 103 14.00 3.48 11.39
CA ARG A 103 13.98 3.10 12.82
C ARG A 103 12.90 2.07 13.13
N GLU A 104 11.71 2.21 12.56
CA GLU A 104 10.62 1.23 12.70
C GLU A 104 11.04 -0.13 12.12
N VAL A 105 11.63 -0.14 10.93
CA VAL A 105 12.17 -1.36 10.31
C VAL A 105 13.25 -1.99 11.20
N ALA A 106 14.19 -1.20 11.71
CA ALA A 106 15.27 -1.70 12.56
C ALA A 106 14.74 -2.32 13.86
N ALA A 107 13.69 -1.74 14.46
CA ALA A 107 13.04 -2.30 15.64
C ALA A 107 12.44 -3.69 15.37
N ILE A 108 11.83 -3.89 14.19
CA ILE A 108 11.28 -5.20 13.78
C ILE A 108 12.40 -6.20 13.47
N ALA A 109 13.46 -5.77 12.78
CA ALA A 109 14.56 -6.62 12.36
C ALA A 109 15.50 -7.02 13.51
N MET A 110 15.49 -6.29 14.63
CA MET A 110 16.39 -6.52 15.75
C MET A 110 16.26 -7.96 16.30
N GLY A 111 17.39 -8.66 16.34
CA GLY A 111 17.44 -10.05 16.80
C GLY A 111 16.89 -11.09 15.82
N ARG A 112 16.47 -10.68 14.62
CA ARG A 112 16.01 -11.56 13.54
C ARG A 112 17.07 -11.70 12.45
N LYS A 113 17.02 -12.80 11.71
CA LYS A 113 17.87 -13.05 10.54
C LYS A 113 16.98 -13.28 9.33
N VAL A 114 17.40 -12.76 8.17
CA VAL A 114 16.76 -13.07 6.89
C VAL A 114 16.91 -14.57 6.61
N GLN A 115 15.85 -15.19 6.10
CA GLN A 115 15.87 -16.59 5.69
C GLN A 115 16.92 -16.79 4.58
N GLU A 116 17.69 -17.88 4.68
CA GLU A 116 18.65 -18.29 3.64
C GLU A 116 17.95 -18.95 2.45
#